data_AF-A0A0Q0AEN9-F1
#
_entry.id   AF-A0A0Q0AEN9-F1
#
_cell.length_a   1.000
_cell.length_b   1.000
_cell.length_c   1.000
_cell.angle_alpha   90.00
_cell.angle_beta   90.00
_cell.angle_gamma   90.00
#
_symmetry.space_group_name_H-M   'P 1'
#
loop_
_entity.id
_entity.type
_entity.pdbx_description
1 polymer ?
#
loop_
_entity_poly.entity_id
_entity_poly.type
_entity_poly.pdbx_seq_one_letter_code
_entity_poly.pdbx_strand_id
1 'polypeptide(L)'
;MAAPRLMNKRPVLLRKAIYDGYDFGLSLSYLEGANKLLLRRGGFFIRRSDHPLNQFWRVPKAKLLDDLDVLYRELAELADGKHIESWQAFRDRITSAQSDLHRDAFTWGMKFRLAPLAEGGVILSGDFHPGAVAIAKRMRGVYLSAGKAWRVQGTAELVRSNLILELGLA
;
A
#
# COMPACT_ATOMS: atom_id res chain seq x y z
N MET A 1 -10.14 45.27 -11.22
CA MET A 1 -9.00 44.34 -11.05
C MET A 1 -9.39 43.00 -11.66
N ALA A 2 -8.75 42.60 -12.75
CA ALA A 2 -9.05 41.32 -13.41
C ALA A 2 -8.52 40.17 -12.53
N ALA A 3 -9.37 39.17 -12.26
CA ALA A 3 -8.95 37.96 -11.58
C ALA A 3 -7.78 37.30 -12.35
N PRO A 4 -6.75 36.77 -11.67
CA PRO A 4 -5.68 36.07 -12.35
C PRO A 4 -6.29 34.89 -13.11
N ARG A 5 -6.04 34.82 -14.43
CA ARG A 5 -6.38 33.65 -15.23
C ARG A 5 -5.70 32.45 -14.57
N LEU A 6 -6.51 31.53 -14.02
CA LEU A 6 -6.06 30.19 -13.65
C LEU A 6 -5.34 29.62 -14.87
N MET A 7 -4.01 29.61 -14.84
CA MET A 7 -3.23 28.89 -15.84
C MET A 7 -3.71 27.44 -15.71
N ASN A 8 -4.45 26.96 -16.72
CA ASN A 8 -4.80 25.54 -16.88
C ASN A 8 -3.49 24.75 -17.02
N LYS A 9 -2.77 24.54 -15.92
CA LYS A 9 -1.67 23.57 -15.86
C LYS A 9 -2.33 22.22 -16.07
N ARG A 10 -1.99 21.56 -17.18
CA ARG A 10 -2.44 20.19 -17.44
C ARG A 10 -2.10 19.35 -16.20
N PRO A 11 -3.02 18.53 -15.68
CA PRO A 11 -2.78 17.76 -14.48
C PRO A 11 -1.62 16.77 -14.67
N VAL A 12 -0.94 16.46 -13.57
CA VAL A 12 -0.06 15.29 -13.49
C VAL A 12 -0.92 14.02 -13.37
N LEU A 13 -0.44 12.87 -13.82
CA LEU A 13 -1.19 11.62 -13.74
C LEU A 13 -1.22 11.12 -12.28
N LEU A 14 -0.06 11.10 -11.64
CA LEU A 14 0.11 10.73 -10.24
C LEU A 14 0.27 11.98 -9.39
N ARG A 15 -0.62 12.21 -8.42
CA ARG A 15 -0.55 13.35 -7.49
C ARG A 15 0.33 13.04 -6.29
N LYS A 16 0.21 11.84 -5.71
CA LYS A 16 1.02 11.42 -4.56
C LYS A 16 1.22 9.91 -4.58
N ALA A 17 2.39 9.47 -4.13
CA ALA A 17 2.69 8.09 -3.82
C ALA A 17 3.13 7.99 -2.36
N ILE A 18 2.72 6.93 -1.67
CA ILE A 18 3.14 6.57 -0.30
C ILE A 18 3.48 5.08 -0.35
N TYR A 19 4.45 4.64 0.45
CA TYR A 19 4.89 3.26 0.48
C TYR A 19 5.14 2.82 1.92
N ASP A 20 4.64 1.64 2.29
CA ASP A 20 4.76 1.08 3.65
C ASP A 20 5.81 -0.04 3.77
N GLY A 21 6.49 -0.36 2.67
CA GLY A 21 7.42 -1.50 2.58
C GLY A 21 6.88 -2.68 1.78
N TYR A 22 5.56 -2.75 1.60
CA TYR A 22 4.85 -3.89 1.01
C TYR A 22 3.88 -3.48 -0.10
N ASP A 23 3.14 -2.40 0.11
CA ASP A 23 2.13 -1.87 -0.78
C ASP A 23 2.35 -0.37 -1.00
N PHE A 24 1.87 0.13 -2.13
CA PHE A 24 1.85 1.54 -2.46
C PHE A 24 0.46 2.13 -2.31
N GLY A 25 0.41 3.38 -1.86
CA GLY A 25 -0.76 4.24 -1.93
C GLY A 25 -0.59 5.22 -3.06
N LEU A 26 -1.44 5.14 -4.08
CA LEU A 26 -1.42 6.04 -5.23
C LEU A 26 -2.63 6.95 -5.21
N SER A 27 -2.40 8.26 -5.15
CA SER A 27 -3.42 9.26 -5.42
C SER A 27 -3.25 9.73 -6.86
N LEU A 28 -4.18 9.33 -7.74
CA LEU A 28 -4.18 9.75 -9.14
C LEU A 28 -5.01 11.02 -9.32
N SER A 29 -4.71 11.79 -10.36
CA SER A 29 -5.69 12.77 -10.88
C SER A 29 -6.88 12.01 -11.45
N TYR A 30 -8.06 12.66 -11.47
CA TYR A 30 -9.23 12.03 -12.07
C TYR A 30 -8.97 11.76 -13.54
N LEU A 31 -9.08 10.48 -13.92
CA LEU A 31 -8.92 10.01 -15.27
C LEU A 31 -9.89 8.86 -15.50
N GLU A 32 -10.76 9.02 -16.48
CA GLU A 32 -11.74 8.00 -16.81
C GLU A 32 -11.03 6.70 -17.23
N GLY A 33 -11.47 5.57 -16.68
CA GLY A 33 -10.85 4.26 -16.93
C GLY A 33 -9.60 3.93 -16.10
N ALA A 34 -8.98 4.89 -15.41
CA ALA A 34 -7.79 4.62 -14.58
C ALA A 34 -8.04 3.61 -13.46
N ASN A 35 -9.28 3.55 -12.95
CA ASN A 35 -9.70 2.54 -11.97
C ASN A 35 -9.52 1.11 -12.49
N LYS A 36 -9.81 0.84 -13.77
CA LYS A 36 -9.64 -0.48 -14.38
C LYS A 36 -8.17 -0.89 -14.42
N LEU A 37 -7.27 0.07 -14.70
CA LEU A 37 -5.83 -0.19 -14.74
C LEU A 37 -5.28 -0.64 -13.37
N LEU A 38 -5.76 -0.01 -12.29
CA LEU A 38 -5.33 -0.32 -10.93
C LEU A 38 -5.98 -1.60 -10.37
N LEU A 39 -7.26 -1.84 -10.68
CA LEU A 39 -7.95 -3.08 -10.31
C LEU A 39 -7.27 -4.32 -10.92
N ARG A 40 -6.85 -4.26 -12.20
CA ARG A 40 -6.11 -5.35 -12.86
C ARG A 40 -4.77 -5.68 -12.19
N ARG A 41 -4.20 -4.72 -11.47
CA ARG A 41 -2.97 -4.87 -10.68
C ARG A 41 -3.23 -5.31 -9.23
N GLY A 42 -4.45 -5.76 -8.93
CA GLY A 42 -4.86 -6.15 -7.58
C GLY A 42 -5.01 -4.97 -6.62
N GLY A 43 -5.09 -3.75 -7.17
CA GLY A 43 -5.29 -2.55 -6.38
C GLY A 43 -6.74 -2.40 -5.93
N PHE A 44 -6.95 -1.70 -4.82
CA PHE A 44 -8.28 -1.34 -4.35
C PHE A 44 -8.33 0.10 -3.85
N PHE A 45 -9.49 0.71 -3.99
CA PHE A 45 -9.69 2.11 -3.65
C PHE A 45 -10.15 2.31 -2.21
N ILE A 46 -9.46 3.15 -1.46
CA ILE A 46 -9.76 3.46 -0.06
C ILE A 46 -10.87 4.51 -0.01
N ARG A 47 -12.11 4.04 0.15
CA ARG A 47 -13.32 4.88 0.14
C ARG A 47 -13.66 5.51 1.50
N ARG A 48 -13.20 4.86 2.58
CA ARG A 48 -13.52 5.25 3.96
C ARG A 48 -13.03 6.65 4.26
N SER A 49 -13.94 7.55 4.62
CA SER A 49 -13.65 8.98 4.85
C SER A 49 -12.82 9.23 6.11
N ASP A 50 -12.89 8.32 7.08
CA ASP A 50 -12.11 8.33 8.32
C ASP A 50 -10.70 7.76 8.16
N HIS A 51 -10.39 7.14 7.02
CA HIS A 51 -9.06 6.61 6.74
C HIS A 51 -8.10 7.75 6.35
N PRO A 52 -6.88 7.84 6.93
CA PRO A 52 -5.91 8.91 6.61
C PRO A 52 -5.56 9.00 5.12
N LEU A 53 -5.56 7.86 4.44
CA LEU A 53 -5.36 7.72 3.00
C LEU A 53 -6.67 7.63 2.19
N ASN A 54 -7.73 8.32 2.64
CA ASN A 54 -8.96 8.44 1.85
C ASN A 54 -8.64 8.90 0.41
N GLN A 55 -9.28 8.26 -0.57
CA GLN A 55 -9.07 8.49 -2.02
C GLN A 55 -7.72 8.03 -2.59
N PHE A 56 -6.96 7.22 -1.84
CA PHE A 56 -5.81 6.52 -2.40
C PHE A 56 -6.22 5.15 -2.94
N TRP A 57 -5.48 4.68 -3.93
CA TRP A 57 -5.46 3.29 -4.32
C TRP A 57 -4.33 2.58 -3.59
N ARG A 58 -4.64 1.53 -2.82
CA ARG A 58 -3.61 0.61 -2.31
C ARG A 58 -3.31 -0.42 -3.39
N VAL A 59 -2.04 -0.60 -3.75
CA VAL A 59 -1.59 -1.51 -4.82
C VAL A 59 -0.38 -2.32 -4.33
N PRO A 60 -0.34 -3.65 -4.53
CA PRO A 60 0.82 -4.45 -4.15
C PRO A 60 2.10 -4.02 -4.85
N LYS A 61 3.22 -3.94 -4.10
CA LYS A 61 4.53 -3.53 -4.64
C LYS A 61 4.90 -4.29 -5.90
N ALA A 62 4.86 -5.62 -5.87
CA ALA A 62 5.24 -6.44 -7.03
C ALA A 62 4.39 -6.09 -8.26
N LYS A 63 3.07 -6.02 -8.08
CA LYS A 63 2.13 -5.70 -9.17
C LYS A 63 2.25 -4.29 -9.72
N LEU A 64 2.81 -3.36 -8.94
CA LEU A 64 3.08 -2.00 -9.40
C LEU A 64 4.44 -1.88 -10.07
N LEU A 65 5.50 -2.39 -9.43
CA LEU A 65 6.88 -2.17 -9.88
C LEU A 65 7.24 -3.01 -11.09
N ASP A 66 6.71 -4.23 -11.21
CA ASP A 66 7.01 -5.12 -12.34
C ASP A 66 6.57 -4.51 -13.69
N ASP A 67 5.48 -3.73 -13.68
CA ASP A 67 4.85 -3.15 -14.89
C ASP A 67 4.65 -1.62 -14.76
N LEU A 68 5.60 -0.91 -14.13
CA LEU A 68 5.44 0.51 -13.81
C LEU A 68 5.39 1.39 -15.07
N ASP A 69 6.23 1.09 -16.06
CA ASP A 69 6.28 1.78 -17.34
C ASP A 69 5.00 1.54 -18.15
N VAL A 70 4.46 0.32 -18.08
CA VAL A 70 3.18 -0.05 -18.71
C VAL A 70 2.06 0.76 -18.08
N LEU A 71 2.02 0.86 -16.74
CA LEU A 71 1.00 1.67 -16.05
C LEU A 71 1.06 3.14 -16.49
N TYR A 72 2.26 3.72 -16.55
CA TYR A 72 2.43 5.10 -17.02
C TYR A 72 1.91 5.27 -18.44
N ARG A 73 2.28 4.38 -19.37
CA ARG A 73 1.82 4.44 -20.76
C ARG A 73 0.30 4.35 -20.87
N GLU A 74 -0.31 3.37 -20.20
CA GLU A 74 -1.77 3.21 -20.19
C GLU A 74 -2.48 4.46 -19.61
N LEU A 75 -1.94 5.07 -18.54
CA LEU A 75 -2.48 6.32 -17.99
C LEU A 75 -2.28 7.50 -18.94
N ALA A 76 -1.12 7.60 -19.59
CA ALA A 76 -0.81 8.66 -20.55
C ALA A 76 -1.71 8.57 -21.80
N GLU A 77 -1.97 7.35 -22.27
CA GLU A 77 -2.90 7.05 -23.37
C GLU A 77 -4.34 7.45 -23.00
N LEU A 78 -4.83 7.04 -21.83
CA LEU A 78 -6.14 7.46 -21.34
C LEU A 78 -6.26 8.99 -21.20
N ALA A 79 -5.16 9.66 -20.84
CA ALA A 79 -5.14 11.11 -20.71
C ALA A 79 -5.13 11.85 -22.06
N ASP A 80 -4.87 11.16 -23.18
CA ASP A 80 -4.95 11.70 -24.54
C ASP A 80 -4.25 13.07 -24.69
N GLY A 81 -3.01 13.16 -24.21
CA GLY A 81 -2.20 14.38 -24.24
C GLY A 81 -2.64 15.50 -23.27
N LYS A 82 -3.70 15.29 -22.47
CA LYS A 82 -4.20 16.24 -21.45
C LYS A 82 -3.43 16.17 -20.13
N HIS A 83 -2.18 15.73 -20.15
CA HIS A 83 -1.27 15.72 -19.00
C HIS A 83 0.05 16.42 -19.33
N ILE A 84 0.85 16.73 -18.31
CA ILE A 84 2.20 17.32 -18.46
C ILE A 84 3.31 16.44 -17.85
N GLU A 85 2.93 15.43 -17.09
CA GLU A 85 3.89 14.59 -16.38
C GLU A 85 4.69 13.71 -17.34
N SER A 86 6.01 13.81 -17.30
CA SER A 86 6.90 12.91 -18.03
C SER A 86 7.03 11.57 -17.33
N TRP A 87 7.46 10.55 -18.07
CA TRP A 87 7.80 9.23 -17.49
C TRP A 87 8.79 9.35 -16.33
N GLN A 88 9.83 10.18 -16.50
CA GLN A 88 10.85 10.38 -15.47
C GLN A 88 10.24 10.97 -14.20
N ALA A 89 9.40 12.01 -14.31
CA ALA A 89 8.76 12.62 -13.14
C ALA A 89 7.79 11.65 -12.44
N PHE A 90 7.06 10.83 -13.20
CA PHE A 90 6.20 9.78 -12.64
C PHE A 90 7.01 8.75 -11.86
N ARG A 91 8.08 8.23 -12.47
CA ARG A 91 8.99 7.25 -11.86
C ARG A 91 9.68 7.81 -10.62
N ASP A 92 10.18 9.04 -10.69
CA ASP A 92 10.86 9.69 -9.58
C ASP A 92 9.95 9.83 -8.35
N ARG A 93 8.65 10.06 -8.57
CA ARG A 93 7.67 10.11 -7.47
C ARG A 93 7.48 8.76 -6.78
N ILE A 94 7.51 7.67 -7.54
CA ILE A 94 7.45 6.31 -6.98
C ILE A 94 8.75 6.00 -6.23
N THR A 95 9.90 6.30 -6.81
CA THR A 95 11.21 6.09 -6.17
C THR A 95 11.38 6.94 -4.92
N SER A 96 10.89 8.18 -4.92
CA SER A 96 10.85 9.04 -3.74
C SER A 96 9.99 8.44 -2.64
N ALA A 97 8.81 7.90 -2.97
CA ALA A 97 7.98 7.21 -1.99
C ALA A 97 8.67 5.96 -1.43
N GLN A 98 9.45 5.23 -2.22
CA GLN A 98 10.24 4.10 -1.72
C GLN A 98 11.34 4.52 -0.74
N SER A 99 11.85 5.74 -0.88
CA SER A 99 12.92 6.28 -0.03
C SER A 99 12.39 6.89 1.28
N ASP A 100 11.11 7.26 1.31
CA ASP A 100 10.41 7.82 2.47
C ASP A 100 9.35 6.81 2.97
N LEU A 101 9.79 5.87 3.81
CA LEU A 101 8.99 4.72 4.23
C LEU A 101 7.98 5.09 5.34
N HIS A 102 6.67 4.92 5.05
CA HIS A 102 5.57 5.14 5.99
C HIS A 102 4.95 3.79 6.42
N ARG A 103 5.59 3.10 7.37
CA ARG A 103 5.24 1.71 7.77
C ARG A 103 3.77 1.55 8.21
N ASP A 104 3.19 2.60 8.79
CA ASP A 104 1.84 2.66 9.33
C ASP A 104 0.77 3.04 8.31
N ALA A 105 1.15 3.38 7.08
CA ALA A 105 0.25 3.90 6.05
C ALA A 105 -1.00 3.03 5.80
N PHE A 106 -0.88 1.71 5.93
CA PHE A 106 -1.96 0.75 5.71
C PHE A 106 -2.31 -0.10 6.92
N THR A 107 -2.01 0.39 8.12
CA THR A 107 -2.34 -0.30 9.38
C THR A 107 -3.52 0.30 10.13
N TRP A 108 -4.12 1.36 9.58
CA TRP A 108 -5.25 2.03 10.21
C TRP A 108 -6.40 1.07 10.51
N GLY A 109 -6.78 0.98 11.79
CA GLY A 109 -7.86 0.14 12.27
C GLY A 109 -7.57 -1.37 12.29
N MET A 110 -6.36 -1.79 11.93
CA MET A 110 -5.98 -3.21 11.96
C MET A 110 -5.93 -3.76 13.38
N LYS A 111 -6.38 -5.00 13.54
CA LYS A 111 -6.38 -5.74 14.79
C LYS A 111 -5.70 -7.08 14.60
N PHE A 112 -4.71 -7.34 15.43
CA PHE A 112 -4.05 -8.63 15.56
C PHE A 112 -4.35 -9.22 16.93
N ARG A 113 -4.59 -10.53 16.97
CA ARG A 113 -4.72 -11.32 18.19
C ARG A 113 -3.51 -12.24 18.30
N LEU A 114 -2.92 -12.25 19.48
CA LEU A 114 -1.85 -13.14 19.87
C LEU A 114 -2.37 -14.04 20.98
N ALA A 115 -2.46 -15.35 20.72
CA ALA A 115 -2.85 -16.34 21.72
C ALA A 115 -1.66 -17.26 22.01
N PRO A 116 -1.01 -17.13 23.18
CA PRO A 116 0.06 -18.04 23.61
C PRO A 116 -0.44 -19.49 23.69
N LEU A 117 0.42 -20.44 23.34
CA LEU A 117 0.15 -21.87 23.44
C LEU A 117 0.86 -22.48 24.65
N ALA A 118 0.22 -23.45 25.32
CA ALA A 118 0.79 -24.11 26.50
C ALA A 118 2.12 -24.83 26.22
N GLU A 119 2.26 -25.41 25.02
CA GLU A 119 3.49 -26.10 24.57
C GLU A 119 4.53 -25.15 23.96
N GLY A 120 4.32 -23.84 24.07
CA GLY A 120 5.16 -22.81 23.45
C GLY A 120 4.69 -22.39 22.05
N GLY A 121 5.07 -21.16 21.70
CA GLY A 121 4.62 -20.49 20.49
C GLY A 121 3.32 -19.69 20.69
N VAL A 122 2.90 -19.03 19.62
CA VAL A 122 1.77 -18.09 19.60
C VAL A 122 0.95 -18.31 18.34
N ILE A 123 -0.37 -18.30 18.49
CA ILE A 123 -1.28 -18.14 17.37
C ILE A 123 -1.45 -16.64 17.08
N LEU A 124 -0.96 -16.22 15.91
CA LEU A 124 -1.19 -14.90 15.33
C LEU A 124 -2.37 -14.98 14.35
N SER A 125 -3.43 -14.25 14.65
CA SER A 125 -4.60 -14.10 13.77
C SER A 125 -5.07 -12.65 13.72
N GLY A 126 -5.96 -12.31 12.78
CA GLY A 126 -6.49 -10.96 12.66
C GLY A 126 -6.52 -10.47 11.21
N ASP A 127 -6.44 -9.15 11.06
CA ASP A 127 -6.47 -8.51 9.74
C ASP A 127 -5.25 -8.85 8.89
N PHE A 128 -5.44 -8.85 7.56
CA PHE A 128 -4.38 -9.20 6.62
C PHE A 128 -3.45 -8.02 6.34
N HIS A 129 -2.14 -8.22 6.56
CA HIS A 129 -1.07 -7.36 6.05
C HIS A 129 0.05 -8.21 5.46
N PRO A 130 0.63 -7.87 4.28
CA PRO A 130 1.79 -8.59 3.77
C PRO A 130 2.98 -8.58 4.75
N GLY A 131 3.17 -7.48 5.50
CA GLY A 131 4.22 -7.42 6.52
C GLY A 131 3.98 -8.33 7.74
N ALA A 132 2.72 -8.55 8.14
CA ALA A 132 2.41 -9.56 9.17
C ALA A 132 2.73 -10.98 8.68
N VAL A 133 2.47 -11.26 7.40
CA VAL A 133 2.87 -12.53 6.77
C VAL A 133 4.39 -12.66 6.70
N ALA A 134 5.10 -11.59 6.36
CA ALA A 134 6.55 -11.57 6.32
C ALA A 134 7.17 -11.88 7.69
N ILE A 135 6.63 -11.29 8.77
CA ILE A 135 7.03 -11.61 10.15
C ILE A 135 6.79 -13.08 10.45
N ALA A 136 5.58 -13.58 10.20
CA ALA A 136 5.24 -14.97 10.51
C ALA A 136 6.19 -15.93 9.79
N LYS A 137 6.49 -15.69 8.51
CA LYS A 137 7.48 -16.47 7.76
C LYS A 137 8.90 -16.35 8.29
N ARG A 138 9.36 -15.13 8.60
CA ARG A 138 10.69 -14.86 9.18
C ARG A 138 10.89 -15.58 10.51
N MET A 139 9.83 -15.69 11.30
CA MET A 139 9.78 -16.43 12.57
C MET A 139 9.49 -17.93 12.38
N ARG A 140 9.65 -18.47 11.16
CA ARG A 140 9.42 -19.88 10.79
C ARG A 140 8.02 -20.39 11.17
N GLY A 141 7.03 -19.52 11.10
CA GLY A 141 5.65 -19.83 11.41
C GLY A 141 5.01 -20.72 10.36
N VAL A 142 4.02 -21.50 10.79
CA VAL A 142 3.21 -22.39 9.95
C VAL A 142 1.82 -21.80 9.81
N TYR A 143 1.34 -21.66 8.57
CA TYR A 143 -0.02 -21.19 8.32
C TYR A 143 -1.04 -22.30 8.59
N LEU A 144 -2.02 -22.00 9.41
CA LEU A 144 -3.13 -22.87 9.78
C LEU A 144 -4.36 -22.44 8.99
N SER A 145 -4.66 -23.14 7.90
CA SER A 145 -5.76 -22.80 6.98
C SER A 145 -7.13 -22.81 7.66
N ALA A 146 -7.39 -23.79 8.53
CA ALA A 146 -8.67 -23.93 9.24
C ALA A 146 -9.01 -22.71 10.12
N GLY A 147 -7.99 -22.06 10.70
CA GLY A 147 -8.17 -20.89 11.57
C GLY A 147 -7.81 -19.56 10.91
N LYS A 148 -7.37 -19.56 9.65
CA LYS A 148 -6.76 -18.40 8.97
C LYS A 148 -5.74 -17.67 9.85
N ALA A 149 -4.87 -18.45 10.47
CA ALA A 149 -3.93 -17.98 11.48
C ALA A 149 -2.54 -18.53 11.25
N TRP A 150 -1.54 -17.96 11.89
CA TRP A 150 -0.17 -18.45 11.89
C TRP A 150 0.20 -18.99 13.26
N ARG A 151 0.71 -20.22 13.33
CA ARG A 151 1.43 -20.70 14.50
C ARG A 151 2.87 -20.25 14.38
N VAL A 152 3.30 -19.34 15.25
CA VAL A 152 4.64 -18.76 15.25
C VAL A 152 5.40 -19.23 16.50
N GLN A 153 6.70 -19.48 16.36
CA GLN A 153 7.54 -19.84 17.50
C GLN A 153 7.92 -18.59 18.32
N GLY A 154 8.05 -18.73 19.64
CA GLY A 154 8.42 -17.65 20.56
C GLY A 154 7.28 -17.18 21.46
N THR A 155 7.46 -16.03 22.11
CA THR A 155 6.49 -15.43 23.04
C THR A 155 5.59 -14.39 22.37
N ALA A 156 4.45 -14.08 22.97
CA ALA A 156 3.52 -13.07 22.44
C ALA A 156 4.17 -11.68 22.41
N GLU A 157 5.02 -11.36 23.38
CA GLU A 157 5.76 -10.10 23.48
C GLU A 157 6.74 -9.94 22.32
N LEU A 158 7.43 -11.02 21.94
CA LEU A 158 8.34 -11.00 20.79
C LEU A 158 7.59 -10.81 19.47
N VAL A 159 6.50 -11.55 19.27
CA VAL A 159 5.67 -11.41 18.06
C VAL A 159 5.06 -10.00 17.99
N ARG A 160 4.56 -9.47 19.11
CA ARG A 160 4.03 -8.11 19.21
C ARG A 160 5.09 -7.06 18.86
N SER A 161 6.28 -7.18 19.43
CA SER A 161 7.38 -6.24 19.18
C SER A 161 7.78 -6.24 17.71
N ASN A 162 7.85 -7.42 17.10
CA ASN A 162 8.13 -7.55 15.66
C ASN A 162 7.03 -6.91 14.81
N LEU A 163 5.74 -7.11 15.15
CA LEU A 163 4.62 -6.47 14.45
C LEU A 163 4.70 -4.94 14.53
N ILE A 164 4.96 -4.40 15.73
CA ILE A 164 5.11 -2.95 15.95
C ILE A 164 6.26 -2.39 15.10
N LEU A 165 7.45 -3.01 15.15
CA LEU A 165 8.63 -2.54 14.43
C LEU A 165 8.47 -2.64 12.91
N GLU A 166 7.87 -3.72 12.42
CA GLU A 166 7.71 -3.95 10.98
C GLU A 166 6.64 -3.03 10.37
N LEU A 167 5.50 -2.90 11.06
CA LEU A 167 4.28 -2.26 10.54
C LEU A 167 4.01 -0.87 11.14
N GLY A 168 4.84 -0.38 12.05
CA GLY A 168 4.59 0.91 12.71
C GLY A 168 3.29 0.95 13.51
N LEU A 169 2.87 -0.17 14.12
CA LEU A 169 1.66 -0.19 14.95
C LEU A 169 1.87 0.66 16.21
N ALA A 170 0.92 1.53 16.53
CA ALA A 170 0.89 2.32 17.76
C ALA A 170 0.21 1.56 18.91
#